data_AF-A0A091HWP3-F1
#
_entry.id   AF-A0A091HWP3-F1
#
_cell.length_a   1.000
_cell.length_b   1.000
_cell.length_c   1.000
_cell.angle_alpha   90.00
_cell.angle_beta   90.00
_cell.angle_gamma   90.00
#
_symmetry.space_group_name_H-M   'P 1'
#
loop_
_entity.id
_entity.type
_entity.pdbx_description
1 polymer ?
#
loop_
_entity_poly.entity_id
_entity_poly.type
_entity_poly.pdbx_seq_one_letter_code
_entity_poly.pdbx_strand_id
1 'polypeptide(L)'
;CFLGKWILTKEYIINSAESGRWLDETTYEWGYEIEKDSHYSPQMQSAPKRWRRELTQSSAPGAFHGWKVVLLVNGGDKQMESIRRILQAGKATICSSLDPEDGITHIFVNSNVFPMQAQYYPLQYLGDYLLENEIQNTEDTQRN
;
A
#
# COMPACT_ATOMS: atom_id res chain seq x y z
N CYS A 1 -1.14 -6.47 -1.85
CA CYS A 1 -1.48 -5.14 -2.41
C CYS A 1 -0.22 -4.32 -2.69
N PHE A 2 0.49 -3.86 -1.67
CA PHE A 2 1.59 -2.88 -1.78
C PHE A 2 2.87 -3.33 -2.54
N LEU A 3 2.96 -4.59 -2.98
CA LEU A 3 4.04 -5.13 -3.82
C LEU A 3 3.59 -5.40 -5.27
N GLY A 4 2.35 -5.03 -5.62
CA GLY A 4 1.80 -5.19 -6.95
C GLY A 4 1.67 -6.66 -7.38
N LYS A 5 1.47 -7.57 -6.42
CA LYS A 5 1.25 -8.99 -6.69
C LYS A 5 -0.24 -9.27 -6.91
N TRP A 6 -0.52 -10.29 -7.70
CA TRP A 6 -1.85 -10.87 -7.81
C TRP A 6 -2.36 -11.30 -6.44
N ILE A 7 -3.59 -10.91 -6.12
CA ILE A 7 -4.35 -11.43 -5.00
C ILE A 7 -5.52 -12.14 -5.64
N LEU A 8 -5.56 -13.46 -5.51
CA LEU A 8 -6.52 -14.32 -6.19
C LEU A 8 -7.44 -14.97 -5.17
N THR A 9 -8.68 -15.22 -5.57
CA THR A 9 -9.59 -16.03 -4.77
C THR A 9 -9.13 -17.48 -4.73
N LYS A 10 -9.63 -18.24 -3.74
CA LYS A 10 -9.25 -19.66 -3.57
C LYS A 10 -9.64 -20.52 -4.78
N GLU A 11 -10.68 -20.11 -5.51
CA GLU A 11 -11.19 -20.79 -6.71
C GLU A 11 -10.10 -20.88 -7.79
N TYR A 12 -9.16 -19.94 -7.85
CA TYR A 12 -8.02 -20.02 -8.77
C TYR A 12 -7.23 -21.32 -8.59
N ILE A 13 -6.91 -21.66 -7.33
CA ILE A 13 -6.12 -22.84 -7.00
C ILE A 13 -6.93 -24.12 -7.26
N ILE A 14 -8.21 -24.12 -6.86
CA ILE A 14 -9.12 -25.27 -7.04
C ILE A 14 -9.29 -25.57 -8.53
N ASN A 15 -9.69 -24.58 -9.31
CA ASN A 15 -9.99 -24.76 -10.74
C ASN A 15 -8.72 -25.06 -11.56
N SER A 16 -7.57 -24.48 -11.17
CA SER A 16 -6.27 -24.80 -11.79
C SER A 16 -5.86 -26.24 -11.51
N ALA A 17 -6.06 -26.73 -10.28
CA ALA A 17 -5.77 -28.11 -9.92
C ALA A 17 -6.66 -29.09 -10.69
N GLU A 18 -7.97 -28.81 -10.77
CA GLU A 18 -8.93 -29.62 -11.54
C GLU A 18 -8.63 -29.62 -13.04
N SER A 19 -8.19 -28.49 -13.58
CA SER A 19 -7.81 -28.35 -14.99
C SER A 19 -6.43 -28.95 -15.32
N GLY A 20 -5.66 -29.37 -14.31
CA GLY A 20 -4.29 -29.88 -14.46
C GLY A 20 -3.28 -28.85 -14.96
N ARG A 21 -3.61 -27.55 -14.90
CA ARG A 21 -2.74 -26.44 -15.33
C ARG A 21 -3.14 -25.15 -14.63
N TRP A 22 -2.20 -24.20 -14.52
CA TRP A 22 -2.51 -22.84 -14.10
C TRP A 22 -3.45 -22.16 -15.11
N LEU A 23 -4.53 -21.58 -14.60
CA LEU A 23 -5.49 -20.82 -15.39
C LEU A 23 -5.06 -19.35 -15.50
N ASP A 24 -5.78 -18.57 -16.31
CA ASP A 24 -5.61 -17.12 -16.32
C ASP A 24 -6.10 -16.52 -15.00
N GLU A 25 -5.30 -15.64 -14.40
CA GLU A 25 -5.58 -15.05 -13.10
C GLU A 25 -6.72 -14.01 -13.11
N THR A 26 -7.06 -13.43 -14.27
CA THR A 26 -7.84 -12.19 -14.37
C THR A 26 -9.21 -12.30 -13.71
N THR A 27 -9.96 -13.37 -13.99
CA THR A 27 -11.31 -13.57 -13.45
C THR A 27 -11.32 -14.01 -11.99
N TYR A 28 -10.16 -14.41 -11.46
CA TYR A 28 -9.99 -14.82 -10.07
C TYR A 28 -9.37 -13.71 -9.22
N GLU A 29 -9.04 -12.57 -9.82
CA GLU A 29 -8.47 -11.44 -9.08
C GLU A 29 -9.46 -10.92 -8.04
N TRP A 30 -8.98 -10.69 -6.82
CA TRP A 30 -9.78 -10.03 -5.80
C TRP A 30 -10.19 -8.63 -6.27
N GLY A 31 -11.48 -8.33 -6.19
CA GLY A 31 -12.04 -7.10 -6.77
C GLY A 31 -12.12 -7.14 -8.30
N TYR A 32 -12.11 -8.33 -8.92
CA TYR A 32 -12.50 -8.50 -10.33
C TYR A 32 -13.93 -7.99 -10.55
N GLU A 33 -14.85 -8.43 -9.69
CA GLU A 33 -16.18 -7.87 -9.53
C GLU A 33 -16.29 -7.19 -8.16
N ILE A 34 -16.99 -6.05 -8.10
CA ILE A 34 -17.25 -5.35 -6.85
C ILE A 34 -18.58 -5.87 -6.28
N GLU A 35 -18.48 -6.54 -5.15
CA GLU A 35 -19.64 -7.09 -4.45
C GLU A 35 -20.36 -5.98 -3.68
N LYS A 36 -21.65 -5.79 -3.98
CA LYS A 36 -22.49 -4.75 -3.35
C LYS A 36 -22.77 -5.01 -1.86
N ASP A 37 -22.86 -6.28 -1.48
CA ASP A 37 -23.22 -6.72 -0.12
C ASP A 37 -21.97 -7.09 0.72
N SER A 38 -20.79 -6.68 0.28
CA SER A 38 -19.54 -6.94 1.00
C SER A 38 -19.40 -6.08 2.26
N HIS A 39 -18.68 -6.60 3.26
CA HIS A 39 -18.23 -5.81 4.40
C HIS A 39 -17.14 -4.77 4.03
N TYR A 40 -16.55 -4.88 2.84
CA TYR A 40 -15.50 -3.98 2.37
C TYR A 40 -16.06 -2.93 1.42
N SER A 41 -15.57 -1.69 1.53
CA SER A 41 -15.90 -0.63 0.57
C SER A 41 -15.45 -1.01 -0.85
N PRO A 42 -16.09 -0.48 -1.90
CA PRO A 42 -15.61 -0.65 -3.28
C PRO A 42 -14.12 -0.28 -3.47
N GLN A 43 -13.64 0.73 -2.75
CA GLN A 43 -12.27 1.19 -2.76
C GLN A 43 -11.32 0.14 -2.17
N MET A 44 -11.67 -0.44 -1.01
CA MET A 44 -10.93 -1.52 -0.38
C MET A 44 -10.92 -2.78 -1.25
N GLN A 45 -12.06 -3.15 -1.82
CA GLN A 45 -12.17 -4.32 -2.70
C GLN A 45 -11.27 -4.19 -3.94
N SER A 46 -11.21 -2.99 -4.53
CA SER A 46 -10.38 -2.73 -5.71
C SER A 46 -8.89 -2.52 -5.39
N ALA A 47 -8.51 -2.27 -4.13
CA ALA A 47 -7.15 -1.89 -3.75
C ALA A 47 -6.05 -2.85 -4.22
N PRO A 48 -6.19 -4.20 -4.11
CA PRO A 48 -5.20 -5.13 -4.65
C PRO A 48 -4.88 -4.92 -6.13
N LYS A 49 -5.95 -4.86 -6.95
CA LYS A 49 -5.89 -4.70 -8.40
C LYS A 49 -5.35 -3.34 -8.80
N ARG A 50 -5.77 -2.28 -8.09
CA ARG A 50 -5.26 -0.92 -8.28
C ARG A 50 -3.75 -0.87 -8.08
N TRP A 51 -3.24 -1.38 -6.96
CA TRP A 51 -1.80 -1.40 -6.69
C TRP A 51 -1.01 -2.27 -7.67
N ARG A 52 -1.53 -3.41 -8.10
CA ARG A 52 -0.88 -4.23 -9.14
C ARG A 52 -0.72 -3.45 -10.43
N ARG A 53 -1.79 -2.80 -10.90
CA ARG A 53 -1.77 -2.02 -12.14
C ARG A 53 -0.82 -0.84 -12.03
N GLU A 54 -0.95 -0.04 -10.97
CA GLU A 54 -0.10 1.11 -10.72
C GLU A 54 1.38 0.72 -10.75
N LEU A 55 1.79 -0.26 -9.94
CA LEU A 55 3.20 -0.64 -9.83
C LEU A 55 3.73 -1.31 -11.11
N THR A 56 2.85 -1.88 -11.92
CA THR A 56 3.21 -2.37 -13.26
C THR A 56 3.43 -1.21 -14.23
N GLN A 57 2.59 -0.17 -14.17
CA GLN A 57 2.66 1.00 -15.03
C GLN A 57 3.83 1.91 -14.68
N SER A 58 3.98 2.28 -13.40
CA SER A 58 5.07 3.14 -12.92
C SER A 58 6.41 2.43 -12.78
N SER A 59 6.43 1.09 -12.91
CA SER A 59 7.61 0.24 -12.65
C SER A 59 8.19 0.42 -11.23
N ALA A 60 7.41 1.00 -10.31
CA ALA A 60 7.83 1.19 -8.94
C ALA A 60 7.91 -0.17 -8.22
N PRO A 61 8.96 -0.43 -7.42
CA PRO A 61 9.16 -1.71 -6.76
C PRO A 61 8.20 -1.97 -5.58
N GLY A 62 7.40 -0.98 -5.17
CA GLY A 62 6.42 -1.07 -4.10
C GLY A 62 5.68 0.24 -3.87
N ALA A 63 4.56 0.17 -3.14
CA ALA A 63 3.64 1.29 -2.90
C ALA A 63 4.26 2.48 -2.17
N PHE A 64 5.28 2.24 -1.37
CA PHE A 64 5.99 3.28 -0.61
C PHE A 64 7.36 3.58 -1.22
N HIS A 65 7.56 3.27 -2.50
CA HIS A 65 8.80 3.60 -3.17
C HIS A 65 9.03 5.12 -3.15
N GLY A 66 10.26 5.53 -2.82
CA GLY A 66 10.63 6.93 -2.65
C GLY A 66 10.28 7.51 -1.27
N TRP A 67 9.50 6.81 -0.44
CA TRP A 67 9.25 7.29 0.93
C TRP A 67 10.51 7.15 1.78
N LYS A 68 10.89 8.25 2.42
CA LYS A 68 11.89 8.31 3.49
C LYS A 68 11.16 8.59 4.80
N VAL A 69 11.18 7.62 5.70
CA VAL A 69 10.25 7.54 6.84
C VAL A 69 10.99 7.51 8.16
N VAL A 70 10.58 8.37 9.08
CA VAL A 70 10.97 8.28 10.50
C VAL A 70 9.79 7.70 11.29
N LEU A 71 10.07 6.69 12.09
CA LEU A 71 9.11 6.12 13.04
C LEU A 71 9.50 6.59 14.44
N LEU A 72 8.67 7.42 15.06
CA LEU A 72 8.86 7.85 16.43
C LEU A 72 8.24 6.79 17.35
N VAL A 73 9.11 5.90 17.82
CA VAL A 73 8.75 4.71 18.60
C VAL A 73 9.10 4.94 20.07
N ASN A 74 8.13 4.74 20.96
CA ASN A 74 8.45 4.52 22.38
C ASN A 74 8.88 3.06 22.55
N GLY A 75 9.99 2.80 23.26
CA GLY A 75 10.59 1.46 23.34
C GLY A 75 9.58 0.37 23.72
N GLY A 76 9.56 -0.73 22.95
CA GLY A 76 8.66 -1.88 23.18
C GLY A 76 7.34 -1.85 22.43
N ASP A 77 7.11 -0.86 21.57
CA ASP A 77 5.87 -0.75 20.79
C ASP A 77 5.79 -1.76 19.62
N LYS A 78 5.09 -2.88 19.86
CA LYS A 78 4.87 -3.94 18.86
C LYS A 78 4.09 -3.46 17.64
N GLN A 79 3.22 -2.45 17.78
CA GLN A 79 2.47 -1.90 16.67
C GLN A 79 3.42 -1.18 15.71
N MET A 80 4.31 -0.34 16.25
CA MET A 80 5.31 0.38 15.44
C MET A 80 6.29 -0.55 14.73
N GLU A 81 6.69 -1.66 15.35
CA GLU A 81 7.48 -2.69 14.69
C GLU A 81 6.73 -3.39 13.55
N SER A 82 5.41 -3.54 13.68
CA SER A 82 4.57 -4.08 12.60
C SER A 82 4.44 -3.07 11.45
N ILE A 83 4.25 -1.79 11.76
CA ILE A 83 4.23 -0.69 10.80
C ILE A 83 5.56 -0.60 10.05
N ARG A 84 6.70 -0.69 10.74
CA ARG A 84 8.04 -0.74 10.14
C ARG A 84 8.13 -1.83 9.07
N ARG A 85 7.68 -3.04 9.37
CA ARG A 85 7.70 -4.17 8.43
C ARG A 85 6.82 -3.90 7.21
N ILE A 86 5.63 -3.33 7.39
CA ILE A 86 4.72 -2.98 6.30
C ILE A 86 5.39 -1.95 5.36
N LEU A 87 5.97 -0.89 5.93
CA LEU A 87 6.66 0.15 5.18
C LEU A 87 7.86 -0.39 4.40
N GLN A 88 8.72 -1.18 5.03
CA GLN A 88 9.86 -1.80 4.37
C GLN A 88 9.42 -2.78 3.26
N ALA A 89 8.38 -3.57 3.51
CA ALA A 89 7.84 -4.48 2.52
C ALA A 89 7.28 -3.73 1.31
N GLY A 90 6.67 -2.56 1.50
CA GLY A 90 6.27 -1.65 0.42
C GLY A 90 7.39 -0.77 -0.14
N LYS A 91 8.66 -1.02 0.20
CA LYS A 91 9.86 -0.34 -0.33
C LYS A 91 10.09 1.09 0.14
N ALA A 92 9.57 1.45 1.32
CA ALA A 92 10.01 2.65 2.03
C ALA A 92 11.44 2.48 2.57
N THR A 93 12.17 3.59 2.63
CA THR A 93 13.43 3.71 3.37
C THR A 93 13.14 4.17 4.78
N ILE A 94 13.59 3.42 5.79
CA ILE A 94 13.44 3.83 7.19
C ILE A 94 14.69 4.58 7.64
N CYS A 95 14.52 5.83 8.05
CA CYS A 95 15.56 6.71 8.55
C CYS A 95 15.70 6.55 10.07
N SER A 96 16.93 6.59 10.55
CA SER A 96 17.26 6.53 11.98
C SER A 96 17.17 7.88 12.70
N SER A 97 17.21 8.98 11.94
CA SER A 97 17.29 10.35 12.42
C SER A 97 16.31 11.26 11.69
N LEU A 98 16.02 12.39 12.32
CA LEU A 98 15.24 13.52 11.80
C LEU A 98 16.16 14.55 11.13
N ASP A 99 17.23 14.10 10.46
CA ASP A 99 18.17 15.02 9.83
C ASP A 99 17.49 15.68 8.61
N PRO A 100 17.47 17.03 8.52
CA PRO A 100 16.93 17.71 7.35
C PRO A 100 17.61 17.29 6.03
N GLU A 101 18.89 16.90 6.06
CA GLU A 101 19.62 16.44 4.88
C GLU A 101 19.13 15.08 4.37
N ASP A 102 18.51 14.27 5.24
CA ASP A 102 17.97 12.97 4.86
C ASP A 102 16.77 13.11 3.89
N GLY A 103 16.17 14.30 3.77
CA GLY A 103 15.02 14.53 2.89
C GLY A 103 13.78 13.76 3.35
N ILE A 104 13.51 13.76 4.66
CA ILE A 104 12.40 13.03 5.27
C ILE A 104 11.06 13.44 4.65
N THR A 105 10.31 12.45 4.21
CA THR A 105 9.00 12.65 3.56
C THR A 105 7.83 12.42 4.51
N HIS A 106 7.97 11.46 5.43
CA HIS A 106 6.89 11.05 6.34
C HIS A 106 7.43 10.80 7.75
N ILE A 107 6.70 11.28 8.75
CA ILE A 107 6.96 10.95 10.15
C ILE A 107 5.71 10.33 10.75
N PHE A 108 5.82 9.07 11.17
CA PHE A 108 4.73 8.39 11.86
C PHE A 108 4.96 8.42 13.37
N VAL A 109 3.92 8.82 14.09
CA VAL A 109 3.86 8.89 15.54
C VAL A 109 2.67 8.07 16.04
N ASN A 110 2.83 7.44 17.21
CA ASN A 110 1.74 6.79 17.92
C ASN A 110 0.94 7.77 18.82
N SER A 111 1.26 9.08 18.78
CA SER A 111 0.63 10.10 19.63
C SER A 111 0.15 11.31 18.84
N ASN A 112 -0.86 12.00 19.36
CA ASN A 112 -1.50 13.16 18.72
C ASN A 112 -0.69 14.47 18.85
N VAL A 113 0.62 14.39 19.12
CA VAL A 113 1.45 15.58 19.37
C VAL A 113 2.36 15.81 18.17
N PHE A 114 2.07 16.86 17.39
CA PHE A 114 2.69 17.11 16.09
C PHE A 114 3.49 18.41 16.10
N PRO A 115 4.84 18.35 16.04
CA PRO A 115 5.68 19.52 15.72
C PRO A 115 5.46 20.05 14.29
N MET A 116 5.82 21.31 14.03
CA MET A 116 5.43 22.04 12.80
C MET A 116 6.42 21.98 11.62
N GLN A 117 7.43 21.10 11.60
CA GLN A 117 8.53 21.20 10.63
C GLN A 117 8.70 19.99 9.68
N ALA A 118 7.92 18.94 9.85
CA ALA A 118 7.82 17.80 8.92
C ALA A 118 6.35 17.40 8.76
N GLN A 119 5.97 16.72 7.67
CA GLN A 119 4.61 16.18 7.56
C GLN A 119 4.47 14.98 8.50
N TYR A 120 3.81 15.21 9.64
CA TYR A 120 3.45 14.15 10.57
C TYR A 120 2.17 13.49 10.12
N TYR A 121 2.16 12.16 10.12
CA TYR A 121 1.01 11.37 9.71
C TYR A 121 0.56 10.44 10.84
N PRO A 122 -0.75 10.38 11.12
CA PRO A 122 -1.30 9.33 11.98
C PRO A 122 -1.11 7.96 11.30
N LEU A 123 -1.07 6.88 12.07
CA LEU A 123 -0.99 5.53 11.50
C LEU A 123 -2.16 5.20 10.57
N GLN A 124 -3.34 5.81 10.80
CA GLN A 124 -4.51 5.66 9.93
C GLN A 124 -4.20 6.06 8.48
N TYR A 125 -3.31 7.03 8.26
CA TYR A 125 -2.90 7.46 6.92
C TYR A 125 -2.38 6.31 6.06
N LEU A 126 -1.69 5.32 6.65
CA LEU A 126 -1.21 4.15 5.91
C LEU A 126 -2.35 3.28 5.38
N GLY A 127 -3.41 3.12 6.20
CA GLY A 127 -4.61 2.41 5.78
C GLY A 127 -5.30 3.13 4.64
N ASP A 128 -5.52 4.43 4.80
CA ASP A 128 -6.19 5.26 3.80
C ASP A 128 -5.42 5.30 2.48
N TYR A 129 -4.09 5.49 2.55
CA TYR A 129 -3.21 5.47 1.37
C TYR A 129 -3.25 4.14 0.62
N LEU A 130 -3.26 3.01 1.35
CA LEU A 130 -3.24 1.69 0.71
C LEU A 130 -4.61 1.28 0.18
N LEU A 131 -5.69 1.65 0.87
CA LEU A 131 -7.00 1.03 0.68
C LEU A 131 -8.05 1.99 0.11
N GLU A 132 -7.98 3.28 0.41
CA GLU A 132 -9.07 4.23 0.13
C GLU A 132 -8.70 5.24 -0.96
N ASN A 133 -7.47 5.75 -0.96
CA ASN A 133 -7.06 6.78 -1.92
C ASN A 133 -7.10 6.25 -3.35
N GLU A 134 -7.72 7.02 -4.25
CA GLU A 134 -7.57 6.81 -5.69
C GLU A 134 -6.10 7.07 -6.06
N ILE A 135 -5.51 6.13 -6.80
CA ILE A 135 -4.14 6.30 -7.28
C ILE A 135 -4.22 7.34 -8.39
N GLN A 136 -3.62 8.52 -8.15
CA GLN A 136 -3.60 9.58 -9.16
C GLN A 136 -2.73 9.13 -10.33
N ASN A 137 -3.37 8.67 -11.41
CA ASN A 137 -2.69 8.50 -12.68
C ASN A 137 -2.17 9.87 -13.11
N THR A 138 -0.85 10.04 -13.19
CA THR A 138 -0.23 11.29 -13.65
C THR A 138 -0.34 11.48 -15.18
N GLU A 139 -1.34 10.87 -15.83
CA GLU A 139 -1.53 10.96 -17.29
C GLU A 139 -2.56 12.02 -17.74
N ASP A 140 -3.28 12.66 -16.82
CA ASP A 140 -4.29 13.68 -17.20
C ASP A 140 -3.78 15.13 -17.21
N THR A 141 -2.47 15.39 -17.08
CA THR A 141 -1.90 16.76 -17.18
C THR A 141 -1.31 17.10 -18.56
N GLN A 142 -1.48 16.24 -19.58
CA GLN A 142 -1.18 16.61 -20.97
C GLN A 142 -2.35 16.30 -21.91
N ARG A 143 -3.55 16.80 -21.56
CA ARG A 143 -4.57 17.05 -22.57
C ARG A 143 -5.55 18.11 -22.08
N ASN A 144 -5.18 19.37 -22.31
CA ASN A 144 -6.05 20.46 -22.78
C ASN A 144 -5.21 21.72 -23.04
#